data_AF-A0A917SDD8-F1
#
_entry.id   AF-A0A917SDD8-F1
#
_cell.length_a   1.000
_cell.length_b   1.000
_cell.length_c   1.000
_cell.angle_alpha   90.00
_cell.angle_beta   90.00
_cell.angle_gamma   90.00
#
_symmetry.space_group_name_H-M   'P 1'
#
loop_
_entity.id
_entity.type
_entity.pdbx_description
1 polymer ?
#
loop_
_entity_poly.entity_id
_entity_poly.type
_entity_poly.pdbx_seq_one_letter_code
_entity_poly.pdbx_strand_id
1 'polypeptide(L)'
;MLSSQIRDGKIQVGDELPTIASLADEFQVSHMTVKQALRTLREQGVVATNRGARTRVLAVPTREEEPLTEQLRAIRERLDNLESRTSDLESHASKASPDSSA
;
A
#
# COMPACT_ATOMS: atom_id res chain seq x y z
N MET A 1 -0.96 -0.56 4.70
CA MET A 1 0.04 -1.65 4.76
C MET A 1 1.20 -1.22 5.67
N LEU A 2 1.87 -2.14 6.38
CA LEU A 2 2.91 -1.84 7.37
C LEU A 2 4.08 -0.99 6.82
N SER A 3 4.43 -1.19 5.55
CA SER A 3 5.40 -0.38 4.79
C SER A 3 5.03 1.11 4.73
N SER A 4 3.74 1.44 4.63
CA SER A 4 3.30 2.84 4.63
C SER A 4 3.48 3.48 6.00
N GLN A 5 3.26 2.77 7.11
CA GLN A 5 3.43 3.35 8.45
C GLN A 5 4.90 3.72 8.76
N ILE A 6 5.85 2.92 8.27
CA ILE A 6 7.28 3.21 8.40
C ILE A 6 7.66 4.43 7.53
N ARG A 7 7.08 4.53 6.33
CA ARG A 7 7.31 5.65 5.41
C ARG A 7 6.65 6.95 5.86
N ASP A 8 5.47 6.87 6.47
CA ASP A 8 4.69 8.01 6.97
C ASP A 8 5.25 8.53 8.33
N GLY A 9 6.37 7.98 8.80
CA GLY A 9 7.10 8.44 9.99
C GLY A 9 6.45 8.09 11.32
N LYS A 10 5.39 7.27 11.32
CA LYS A 10 4.76 6.77 12.55
C LYS A 10 5.62 5.74 13.28
N ILE A 11 6.50 5.04 12.55
CA ILE A 11 7.46 4.08 13.07
C ILE A 11 8.83 4.47 12.52
N GLN A 12 9.74 4.86 13.40
CA GLN A 12 11.05 5.36 13.03
C GLN A 12 12.08 4.24 12.92
N VAL A 13 13.16 4.50 12.20
CA VAL A 13 14.33 3.61 12.21
C VAL A 13 14.87 3.53 13.65
N GLY A 14 15.00 2.32 14.17
CA GLY A 14 15.35 2.06 15.56
C GLY A 14 14.17 1.65 16.45
N ASP A 15 12.94 1.93 16.04
CA ASP A 15 11.74 1.56 16.79
C ASP A 15 11.46 0.06 16.73
N GLU A 16 10.81 -0.41 17.78
CA GLU A 16 10.35 -1.79 17.88
C GLU A 16 8.92 -1.90 17.34
N LEU A 17 8.75 -2.81 16.39
CA LEU A 17 7.46 -3.15 15.83
C LEU A 17 6.58 -3.86 16.88
N PRO A 18 5.26 -3.62 16.85
CA PRO A 18 4.29 -4.39 17.62
C PRO A 18 4.38 -5.89 17.33
N THR A 19 3.81 -6.70 18.23
CA THR A 19 3.80 -8.15 18.06
C THR A 19 2.97 -8.57 16.84
N ILE A 20 3.21 -9.78 16.34
CA ILE A 20 2.44 -10.35 15.21
C ILE A 20 0.94 -10.33 15.49
N ALA A 21 0.52 -10.62 16.72
CA ALA A 21 -0.89 -10.61 17.12
C ALA A 21 -1.47 -9.19 17.04
N SER A 22 -0.75 -8.21 17.61
CA SER A 22 -1.18 -6.79 17.56
C SER A 22 -1.28 -6.28 16.12
N LEU A 23 -0.31 -6.62 15.26
CA LEU A 23 -0.34 -6.24 13.85
C LEU A 23 -1.48 -6.94 13.10
N ALA A 24 -1.76 -8.21 13.41
CA ALA A 24 -2.86 -8.94 12.80
C ALA A 24 -4.22 -8.34 13.16
N ASP A 25 -4.39 -7.94 14.42
CA ASP A 25 -5.60 -7.28 14.91
C ASP A 25 -5.76 -5.88 14.30
N GLU A 26 -4.69 -5.08 14.26
CA GLU A 26 -4.69 -3.72 13.71
C GLU A 26 -5.00 -3.70 12.21
N PHE A 27 -4.39 -4.63 11.46
CA PHE A 27 -4.59 -4.72 10.00
C PHE A 27 -5.74 -5.67 9.61
N GLN A 28 -6.44 -6.28 10.58
CA GLN A 28 -7.50 -7.27 10.37
C GLN A 28 -7.13 -8.39 9.38
N VAL A 29 -5.93 -8.95 9.52
CA VAL A 29 -5.38 -9.99 8.64
C VAL A 29 -4.94 -11.21 9.45
N SER A 30 -4.78 -12.36 8.79
CA SER A 30 -4.26 -13.57 9.46
C SER A 30 -2.84 -13.38 9.99
N HIS A 31 -2.51 -14.02 11.12
CA HIS A 31 -1.15 -14.10 11.67
C HIS A 31 -0.13 -14.60 10.63
N MET A 32 -0.55 -15.49 9.72
CA MET A 32 0.31 -16.01 8.66
C MET A 32 0.67 -14.93 7.63
N THR A 33 -0.27 -14.06 7.30
CA THR A 33 -0.06 -12.92 6.40
C THR A 33 0.93 -11.92 7.00
N VAL A 34 0.79 -11.62 8.29
CA VAL A 34 1.74 -10.75 9.01
C VAL A 34 3.13 -11.38 9.08
N LYS A 35 3.23 -12.68 9.39
CA LYS A 35 4.50 -13.40 9.39
C LYS A 35 5.19 -13.34 8.03
N GLN A 36 4.44 -13.50 6.95
CA GLN A 36 4.99 -13.42 5.60
C GLN A 36 5.45 -12.01 5.26
N ALA A 37 4.68 -10.98 5.62
CA ALA A 37 5.07 -9.59 5.43
C ALA A 37 6.36 -9.24 6.20
N LEU A 38 6.46 -9.64 7.47
CA LEU A 38 7.67 -9.44 8.28
C LEU A 38 8.87 -10.21 7.73
N ARG A 39 8.65 -11.40 7.15
CA ARG A 39 9.71 -12.16 6.49
C ARG A 39 10.23 -11.42 5.26
N THR A 40 9.36 -10.91 4.40
CA THR A 40 9.75 -10.12 3.24
C THR A 40 10.51 -8.86 3.64
N LEU A 41 10.03 -8.13 4.65
CA LEU A 41 10.73 -6.94 5.18
C LEU A 41 12.10 -7.29 5.78
N ARG A 42 12.27 -8.50 6.33
CA ARG A 42 13.56 -8.96 6.85
C ARG A 42 14.52 -9.33 5.72
N GLU A 43 14.02 -10.01 4.69
CA GLU A 43 14.79 -10.35 3.49
C GLU A 43 15.28 -9.08 2.76
N GLN A 44 14.50 -8.00 2.83
CA GLN A 44 14.86 -6.67 2.32
C GLN A 44 15.78 -5.86 3.23
N GLY A 45 16.15 -6.38 4.41
CA GLY A 45 16.98 -5.65 5.38
C GLY A 45 16.29 -4.46 6.06
N VAL A 46 14.98 -4.30 5.87
CA VAL A 46 14.18 -3.21 6.44
C VAL A 46 13.93 -3.43 7.92
N VAL A 47 13.87 -4.68 8.37
CA VAL A 47 13.65 -5.03 9.79
C VAL A 47 14.55 -6.18 10.25
N ALA A 48 14.93 -6.19 11.52
CA ALA A 48 15.63 -7.31 12.15
C ALA A 48 14.97 -7.78 13.44
N THR A 49 14.98 -9.08 13.66
CA THR A 49 14.47 -9.68 14.91
C THR A 49 15.62 -9.83 15.89
N ASN A 50 15.56 -9.13 17.02
CA ASN A 50 16.53 -9.33 18.10
C ASN A 50 16.20 -10.63 18.87
N ARG A 51 17.23 -11.28 19.39
CA ARG A 51 17.11 -12.49 20.23
C ARG A 51 16.20 -12.17 21.43
N GLY A 52 14.93 -12.58 21.38
CA GLY A 52 13.94 -12.27 22.42
C GLY A 52 12.53 -11.88 21.97
N ALA A 53 12.21 -11.93 20.66
CA ALA A 53 10.86 -11.77 20.06
C ALA A 53 10.44 -10.38 19.57
N ARG A 54 11.24 -9.32 19.79
CA ARG A 54 10.93 -7.99 19.25
C ARG A 54 11.61 -7.75 17.91
N THR A 55 10.86 -7.21 16.96
CA THR A 55 11.36 -6.85 15.63
C THR A 55 11.64 -5.36 15.61
N ARG A 56 12.83 -4.93 15.16
CA ARG A 56 13.25 -3.54 15.10
C ARG A 56 13.36 -3.08 13.65
N VAL A 57 12.95 -1.85 13.35
CA VAL A 57 13.12 -1.22 12.04
C VAL A 57 14.56 -0.78 11.85
N LEU A 58 15.20 -1.21 10.76
CA LEU A 58 16.58 -0.90 10.42
C LEU A 58 16.71 0.14 9.30
N ALA A 59 15.72 0.19 8.40
CA ALA A 59 15.72 1.11 7.26
C ALA A 59 14.28 1.50 6.88
N VAL A 60 14.13 2.57 6.12
CA VAL A 60 12.85 2.96 5.51
C VAL A 60 12.72 2.22 4.18
N PRO A 61 11.63 1.47 3.92
CA PRO A 61 11.45 0.77 2.66
C PRO A 61 11.37 1.77 1.49
N THR A 62 12.19 1.58 0.46
CA THR A 62 12.20 2.39 -0.76
C THR A 62 10.96 2.08 -1.62
N ARG A 63 10.50 3.08 -2.39
CA ARG A 63 9.25 3.00 -3.17
C ARG A 63 9.25 1.89 -4.24
N GLU A 64 10.43 1.41 -4.63
CA GLU A 64 10.61 0.34 -5.62
C GLU A 64 10.27 -1.05 -5.07
N GLU A 65 10.07 -1.18 -3.76
CA GLU A 65 9.89 -2.46 -3.06
C GLU A 65 8.49 -2.64 -2.44
N GLU A 66 7.49 -1.86 -2.89
CA GLU A 66 6.09 -2.13 -2.58
C GLU A 66 5.72 -3.54 -3.05
N PRO A 67 5.05 -4.38 -2.24
CA PRO A 67 4.65 -5.72 -2.68
C PRO A 67 3.81 -5.61 -3.95
N LEU A 68 4.07 -6.51 -4.93
CA LEU A 68 3.43 -6.50 -6.24
C LEU A 68 1.89 -6.39 -6.16
N THR A 69 1.29 -6.95 -5.10
CA THR A 69 -0.15 -6.84 -4.82
C THR A 69 -0.62 -5.41 -4.61
N GLU A 70 0.14 -4.60 -3.87
CA GLU A 70 -0.19 -3.20 -3.62
C GLU A 70 0.07 -2.33 -4.86
N GLN A 71 1.12 -2.66 -5.62
CA GLN A 71 1.35 -2.06 -6.94
C GLN A 71 0.19 -2.35 -7.91
N LEU A 72 -0.25 -3.60 -7.98
CA LEU A 72 -1.40 -4.00 -8.81
C LEU A 72 -2.70 -3.35 -8.36
N ARG A 73 -2.90 -3.20 -7.04
CA ARG A 73 -4.05 -2.48 -6.48
C ARG A 73 -4.05 -1.01 -6.91
N ALA A 74 -2.92 -0.32 -6.76
CA ALA A 74 -2.77 1.07 -7.17
C ALA A 74 -2.94 1.27 -8.68
N ILE A 75 -2.45 0.32 -9.50
CA ILE A 75 -2.66 0.34 -10.95
C ILE A 75 -4.14 0.18 -11.30
N ARG A 76 -4.85 -0.77 -10.67
CA ARG A 76 -6.30 -0.97 -10.88
C ARG A 76 -7.10 0.28 -10.51
N GLU A 77 -6.86 0.84 -9.34
CA GLU A 77 -7.56 2.04 -8.88
C GLU A 77 -7.34 3.24 -9.82
N ARG A 78 -6.14 3.35 -10.40
CA ARG A 78 -5.83 4.37 -11.41
C ARG A 78 -6.54 4.12 -12.74
N LEU A 79 -6.69 2.86 -13.16
CA LEU A 79 -7.47 2.48 -14.34
C LEU A 79 -8.96 2.81 -14.15
N ASP A 80 -9.54 2.44 -13.00
CA ASP A 80 -10.95 2.73 -12.69
C ASP A 80 -11.24 4.25 -12.72
N ASN A 81 -10.31 5.06 -12.20
CA ASN A 81 -10.43 6.53 -12.22
C ASN A 81 -10.33 7.09 -13.66
N LEU A 82 -9.42 6.55 -14.47
CA LEU A 82 -9.31 6.94 -15.87
C LEU A 82 -10.56 6.57 -16.67
N GLU A 83 -11.10 5.37 -16.48
CA GLU A 83 -12.33 4.91 -17.12
C GLU A 83 -13.53 5.80 -16.74
N SER A 84 -13.63 6.17 -15.46
CA SER A 84 -14.66 7.10 -14.98
C SER A 84 -14.56 8.45 -15.67
N ARG A 85 -13.34 9.02 -15.74
CA ARG A 85 -13.09 10.31 -16.39
C ARG A 85 -13.36 10.29 -17.90
N THR A 86 -13.08 9.17 -18.58
CA THR A 86 -13.41 9.02 -20.00
C THR A 86 -14.92 8.93 -20.20
N SER A 87 -15.64 8.19 -19.35
CA SER A 87 -17.10 8.11 -19.41
C SER A 87 -17.75 9.46 -19.18
N ASP A 88 -17.25 10.24 -18.22
CA ASP A 88 -17.72 11.60 -17.97
C ASP A 88 -17.53 12.50 -19.20
N LEU A 89 -16.36 12.45 -19.85
CA LEU A 89 -16.09 13.24 -21.05
C LEU A 89 -16.98 12.82 -22.23
N GLU A 90 -17.16 11.52 -22.45
CA GLU A 90 -18.06 11.00 -23.50
C GLU A 90 -19.52 11.42 -23.24
N SER A 91 -19.94 11.42 -21.97
CA SER A 91 -21.28 11.88 -21.56
C SER A 91 -21.50 13.37 -21.80
N HIS A 92 -20.46 14.20 -21.64
CA HIS A 92 -20.53 15.64 -21.93
C HIS A 92 -20.45 15.93 -23.44
N ALA A 93 -19.62 15.17 -24.17
CA ALA A 93 -19.52 15.28 -25.62
C ALA A 93 -20.84 14.90 -26.32
N SER A 94 -21.57 13.90 -25.80
CA SER A 94 -22.89 13.51 -26.32
C SER A 94 -23.98 14.56 -26.10
N LYS A 95 -23.85 15.44 -25.09
CA LYS A 95 -24.80 16.53 -24.79
C LYS A 95 -24.49 17.84 -25.52
N ALA A 96 -23.33 17.97 -26.17
CA ALA A 96 -22.90 19.18 -26.86
C ALA A 96 -23.36 19.28 -28.33
N SER A 97 -24.24 18.38 -28.79
CA SER A 97 -25.02 18.59 -30.02
C SER A 97 -26.49 18.79 -29.65
N PRO A 98 -26.92 20.05 -29.59
CA PRO A 98 -28.05 20.44 -30.44
C PRO A 98 -27.83 21.80 -31.13
N ASP A 99 -27.93 21.75 -32.45
CA ASP A 99 -28.42 22.78 -33.38
C ASP A 99 -27.66 24.12 -33.56
N SER A 100 -27.12 24.29 -34.76
CA SER A 100 -27.30 25.54 -35.50
C SER A 100 -27.38 25.22 -37.00
N SER A 101 -28.57 24.84 -37.42
CA SER A 101 -29.05 24.97 -38.80
C SER A 101 -28.82 26.38 -39.34
N ALA A 102 -28.23 26.51 -40.54
CA ALA A 102 -28.43 27.61 -41.49
C ALA A 102 -28.02 27.16 -42.90
#